data_AF-Q0UUV0-F1
#
_entry.id   AF-Q0UUV0-F1
#
_cell.length_a   1.000
_cell.length_b   1.000
_cell.length_c   1.000
_cell.angle_alpha   90.00
_cell.angle_beta   90.00
_cell.angle_gamma   90.00
#
_symmetry.space_group_name_H-M   'P 1'
#
loop_
_entity.id
_entity.type
_entity.pdbx_description
1 polymer ?
#
loop_
_entity_poly.entity_id
_entity_poly.type
_entity_poly.pdbx_seq_one_letter_code
_entity_poly.pdbx_strand_id
1 'polypeptide(L)'
;MGSPPIVTGAEPMSPNLVPTCLIIPGQADATFNLLEPNDRVPIVKRADGTLGPIKAPKSEAEYEAMKPIVVEDVKLTSFAFVSSGNGLFDIFTNDNPRQYVAKKPDDSVTLTDQVTNDDQLVTSIFDVTCEGRVTVRIGTQYYTWALSNGNTVMAKADGTPDTMWTLPTKAAAVQRRKRTKSQDSYVPRCPSYPRPLDARVFDGARGNNPNKCGSKSFKVPDLSFGSCCDQHDNDFDDCSMTFMEGNNRFLSCMSGSGCKHLDHWYSYPLYLGCLNTALFYYSVVSSVAGQMAFYAFAQARHPTAAWSKGSSNVSTSNLTMSTTVALVDVPAPKAQDAKADSANVLRNSAAIVVCGRGSPSGYCVQGQPYTPPAFCSRGNAFRNGNFANGGNDWSGQIVSGGGNSRFDVGFDGGAEDADRSVGIFSLYAPNGGANLKTSLKMCPKLAYKLGFQIRRPYGTDSCTYYVYVAGELKNSGPVPQPTKVGAGWMWVSGLSAGPFYGERQGVSVAGPELSVDFQLDIRCSGNAPYNFIRVDQFSVNPAQ
;
A
#
# COMPACT_ATOMS: atom_id res chain seq x y z
N MET A 1 40.14 -35.26 -5.34
CA MET A 1 40.36 -33.81 -5.28
C MET A 1 39.50 -33.16 -6.34
N GLY A 2 38.49 -32.39 -5.95
CA GLY A 2 37.65 -31.61 -6.85
C GLY A 2 37.28 -30.32 -6.14
N SER A 3 37.66 -29.19 -6.71
CA SER A 3 37.39 -27.86 -6.15
C SER A 3 35.89 -27.55 -6.20
N PRO A 4 35.32 -26.91 -5.16
CA PRO A 4 33.92 -26.50 -5.17
C PRO A 4 33.68 -25.34 -6.18
N PRO A 5 32.48 -25.23 -6.75
CA PRO A 5 32.16 -24.21 -7.75
C PRO A 5 32.14 -22.81 -7.13
N ILE A 6 32.71 -21.86 -7.88
CA ILE A 6 32.66 -20.42 -7.62
C ILE A 6 31.20 -19.98 -7.79
N VAL A 7 30.55 -19.59 -6.70
CA VAL A 7 29.27 -18.86 -6.72
C VAL A 7 29.61 -17.37 -6.64
N THR A 8 29.68 -16.72 -7.80
CA THR A 8 29.64 -15.26 -7.88
C THR A 8 28.27 -14.83 -7.38
N GLY A 9 28.21 -14.36 -6.13
CA GLY A 9 27.02 -13.78 -5.55
C GLY A 9 26.61 -12.55 -6.38
N ALA A 10 25.35 -12.54 -6.82
CA ALA A 10 24.72 -11.33 -7.31
C ALA A 10 24.84 -10.24 -6.23
N GLU A 11 25.25 -9.04 -6.64
CA GLU A 11 25.28 -7.89 -5.76
C GLU A 11 23.91 -7.67 -5.10
N PRO A 12 23.86 -7.31 -3.80
CA PRO A 12 22.61 -7.01 -3.13
C PRO A 12 21.94 -5.81 -3.80
N MET A 13 20.73 -6.02 -4.32
CA MET A 13 19.84 -4.93 -4.72
C MET A 13 19.62 -3.98 -3.54
N SER A 14 19.74 -2.68 -3.83
CA SER A 14 19.42 -1.58 -2.92
C SER A 14 18.01 -1.74 -2.30
N PRO A 15 17.85 -1.58 -0.98
CA PRO A 15 16.58 -1.76 -0.30
C PRO A 15 15.80 -0.44 -0.31
N ASN A 16 14.82 -0.30 -1.19
CA ASN A 16 13.66 0.58 -1.00
C ASN A 16 12.65 0.29 -2.11
N LEU A 17 11.37 0.17 -1.74
CA LEU A 17 10.23 -0.38 -2.50
C LEU A 17 10.01 -1.87 -2.25
N VAL A 18 9.35 -2.19 -1.13
CA VAL A 18 8.40 -3.33 -1.18
C VAL A 18 7.46 -2.99 -2.34
N PRO A 19 7.23 -3.89 -3.32
CA PRO A 19 6.29 -3.60 -4.39
C PRO A 19 4.92 -3.37 -3.75
N THR A 20 4.45 -2.12 -3.73
CA THR A 20 3.03 -1.84 -3.48
C THR A 20 2.29 -2.58 -4.59
N CYS A 21 1.61 -3.68 -4.24
CA CYS A 21 0.90 -4.49 -5.22
C CYS A 21 -0.21 -3.63 -5.86
N LEU A 22 -0.33 -3.65 -7.18
CA LEU A 22 -1.35 -2.88 -7.92
C LEU A 22 -2.76 -3.21 -7.43
N ILE A 23 -2.96 -4.48 -7.10
CA ILE A 23 -4.19 -5.02 -6.57
C ILE A 23 -3.80 -5.92 -5.41
N ILE A 24 -4.50 -5.76 -4.30
CA ILE A 24 -4.40 -6.66 -3.15
C ILE A 24 -5.65 -7.54 -3.17
N PRO A 25 -5.52 -8.82 -3.56
CA PRO A 25 -6.67 -9.72 -3.61
C PRO A 25 -7.37 -9.83 -2.26
N GLY A 26 -8.70 -9.86 -2.27
CA GLY A 26 -9.51 -9.98 -1.05
C GLY A 26 -9.77 -8.66 -0.30
N GLN A 27 -9.22 -7.52 -0.74
CA GLN A 27 -9.72 -6.22 -0.29
C GLN A 27 -11.09 -5.93 -0.91
N ALA A 28 -12.08 -5.59 -0.08
CA ALA A 28 -13.49 -5.43 -0.48
C ALA A 28 -13.72 -4.40 -1.60
N ASP A 29 -12.80 -3.46 -1.79
CA ASP A 29 -12.86 -2.38 -2.78
C ASP A 29 -11.89 -2.55 -3.97
N ALA A 30 -11.10 -3.63 -4.00
CA ALA A 30 -10.08 -3.85 -5.02
C ALA A 30 -10.71 -4.36 -6.32
N THR A 31 -11.20 -3.40 -7.09
CA THR A 31 -11.91 -3.60 -8.36
C THR A 31 -11.04 -3.20 -9.55
N PHE A 32 -11.17 -3.91 -10.67
CA PHE A 32 -10.28 -3.74 -11.83
C PHE A 32 -10.92 -4.05 -13.17
N ASN A 33 -10.34 -3.55 -14.25
CA ASN A 33 -10.59 -3.99 -15.63
C ASN A 33 -9.53 -5.03 -16.03
N LEU A 34 -9.94 -6.00 -16.84
CA LEU A 34 -9.02 -6.96 -17.45
C LEU A 34 -8.53 -6.44 -18.79
N LEU A 35 -7.23 -6.53 -19.04
CA LEU A 35 -6.57 -6.13 -20.28
C LEU A 35 -5.82 -7.31 -20.89
N GLU A 36 -5.88 -7.43 -22.21
CA GLU A 36 -5.17 -8.44 -22.99
C GLU A 36 -3.63 -8.30 -22.89
N PRO A 37 -2.85 -9.39 -23.01
CA PRO A 37 -1.43 -9.39 -22.65
C PRO A 37 -0.54 -8.53 -23.55
N ASN A 38 -0.87 -8.40 -24.83
CA ASN A 38 0.00 -7.76 -25.82
C ASN A 38 -0.35 -6.28 -25.97
N ASP A 39 -1.59 -6.01 -26.34
CA ASP A 39 -2.01 -4.68 -26.80
C ASP A 39 -2.86 -3.94 -25.77
N ARG A 40 -3.01 -4.52 -24.56
CA ARG A 40 -3.81 -3.94 -23.47
C ARG A 40 -5.27 -3.70 -23.83
N VAL A 41 -5.80 -4.48 -24.77
CA VAL A 41 -7.20 -4.36 -25.18
C VAL A 41 -8.10 -4.69 -23.98
N PRO A 42 -9.03 -3.80 -23.59
CA PRO A 42 -9.95 -4.08 -22.50
C PRO A 42 -10.87 -5.25 -22.82
N ILE A 43 -10.97 -6.19 -21.88
CA ILE A 43 -11.90 -7.31 -21.93
C ILE A 43 -13.20 -6.92 -21.25
N VAL A 44 -14.28 -7.11 -21.98
CA VAL A 44 -15.64 -6.83 -21.52
C VAL A 44 -16.50 -8.08 -21.56
N LYS A 45 -17.47 -8.12 -20.67
CA LYS A 45 -18.59 -9.05 -20.71
C LYS A 45 -19.46 -8.74 -21.92
N ARG A 46 -19.83 -9.79 -22.65
CA ARG A 46 -20.75 -9.73 -23.78
C ARG A 46 -22.14 -10.20 -23.39
N ALA A 47 -23.13 -9.85 -24.21
CA ALA A 47 -24.53 -10.22 -23.98
C ALA A 47 -24.77 -11.74 -24.03
N ASP A 48 -23.91 -12.49 -24.72
CA ASP A 48 -23.95 -13.95 -24.80
C ASP A 48 -23.27 -14.67 -23.61
N GLY A 49 -22.84 -13.92 -22.59
CA GLY A 49 -22.17 -14.47 -21.41
C GLY A 49 -20.70 -14.82 -21.63
N THR A 50 -20.13 -14.51 -22.80
CA THR A 50 -18.69 -14.69 -23.07
C THR A 50 -17.89 -13.44 -22.70
N LEU A 51 -16.56 -13.59 -22.66
CA LEU A 51 -15.62 -12.49 -22.52
C LEU A 51 -14.89 -12.23 -23.83
N GLY A 52 -14.65 -10.97 -24.16
CA GLY A 52 -13.78 -10.60 -25.27
C GLY A 52 -13.55 -9.11 -25.35
N PRO A 53 -12.81 -8.63 -26.36
CA PRO A 53 -12.61 -7.22 -26.58
C PRO A 53 -13.94 -6.52 -26.80
N ILE A 54 -13.99 -5.24 -26.43
CA ILE A 54 -15.03 -4.33 -26.89
C ILE A 54 -15.06 -4.34 -28.43
N LYS A 55 -16.25 -4.32 -29.02
CA LYS A 55 -16.38 -4.31 -30.48
C LYS A 55 -15.95 -2.95 -31.02
N ALA A 56 -15.13 -2.96 -32.06
CA ALA A 56 -14.86 -1.77 -32.84
C ALA A 56 -16.16 -1.27 -33.50
N PRO A 57 -16.33 0.04 -33.68
CA PRO A 57 -17.32 0.61 -34.60
C PRO A 57 -17.22 -0.07 -35.97
N LYS A 58 -18.31 -0.10 -36.73
CA LYS A 58 -18.32 -0.72 -38.07
C LYS A 58 -17.83 0.21 -39.16
N SER A 59 -17.70 1.50 -38.86
CA SER A 59 -17.33 2.54 -39.81
C SER A 59 -16.77 3.78 -39.12
N GLU A 60 -16.06 4.61 -39.89
CA GLU A 60 -15.62 5.94 -39.45
C GLU A 60 -16.80 6.81 -38.99
N ALA A 61 -17.93 6.79 -39.70
CA ALA A 61 -19.11 7.59 -39.34
C ALA A 61 -19.70 7.20 -37.96
N GLU A 62 -19.74 5.90 -37.67
CA GLU A 62 -20.15 5.40 -36.34
C GLU A 62 -19.14 5.82 -35.27
N TYR A 63 -17.84 5.76 -35.58
CA TYR A 63 -16.78 6.19 -34.68
C TYR A 63 -16.83 7.68 -34.36
N GLU A 64 -16.97 8.54 -35.37
CA GLU A 64 -17.12 9.99 -35.21
C GLU A 64 -18.38 10.34 -34.40
N ALA A 65 -19.47 9.60 -34.58
CA ALA A 65 -20.68 9.75 -33.76
C ALA A 65 -20.48 9.32 -32.29
N MET A 66 -19.50 8.46 -32.02
CA MET A 66 -19.12 8.05 -30.67
C MET A 66 -18.12 9.01 -30.01
N LYS A 67 -17.35 9.81 -30.73
CA LYS A 67 -16.35 10.75 -30.15
C LYS A 67 -16.87 11.75 -29.09
N PRO A 68 -18.14 12.22 -29.09
CA PRO A 68 -18.65 13.04 -27.99
C PRO A 68 -18.72 12.30 -26.65
N ILE A 69 -18.69 10.96 -26.67
CA ILE A 69 -18.58 10.11 -25.48
C ILE A 69 -17.12 10.14 -25.06
N VAL A 70 -16.83 10.84 -23.97
CA VAL A 70 -15.48 10.86 -23.40
C VAL A 70 -15.13 9.41 -23.06
N VAL A 71 -13.88 8.99 -23.24
CA VAL A 71 -13.46 7.63 -22.85
C VAL A 71 -13.73 7.32 -21.36
N GLU A 72 -13.90 8.37 -20.55
CA GLU A 72 -14.41 8.32 -19.16
C GLU A 72 -15.84 7.74 -19.04
N ASP A 73 -16.65 7.80 -20.10
CA ASP A 73 -18.05 7.31 -20.14
C ASP A 73 -18.16 5.86 -20.65
N VAL A 74 -17.10 5.30 -21.22
CA VAL A 74 -17.09 3.90 -21.67
C VAL A 74 -17.02 3.00 -20.44
N LYS A 75 -18.18 2.46 -20.05
CA LYS A 75 -18.28 1.49 -18.95
C LYS A 75 -17.65 0.16 -19.35
N LEU A 76 -16.39 -0.03 -18.97
CA LEU A 76 -15.73 -1.33 -19.03
C LEU A 76 -16.27 -2.25 -17.93
N THR A 77 -16.19 -3.56 -18.18
CA THR A 77 -16.54 -4.54 -17.15
C THR A 77 -15.57 -4.43 -15.99
N SER A 78 -16.13 -4.24 -14.80
CA SER A 78 -15.39 -4.22 -13.54
C SER A 78 -15.39 -5.63 -12.94
N PHE A 79 -14.21 -6.08 -12.55
CA PHE A 79 -13.94 -7.38 -11.95
C PHE A 79 -13.39 -7.22 -10.54
N ALA A 80 -13.43 -8.29 -9.76
CA ALA A 80 -12.81 -8.41 -8.45
C ALA A 80 -12.31 -9.84 -8.22
N PHE A 81 -11.43 -10.00 -7.22
CA PHE A 81 -10.90 -11.29 -6.79
C PHE A 81 -11.57 -11.76 -5.50
N VAL A 82 -11.80 -13.06 -5.39
CA VAL A 82 -12.09 -13.74 -4.12
C VAL A 82 -11.17 -14.95 -3.96
N SER A 83 -10.69 -15.20 -2.74
CA SER A 83 -9.79 -16.33 -2.47
C SER A 83 -10.55 -17.66 -2.54
N SER A 84 -9.98 -18.65 -3.23
CA SER A 84 -10.52 -20.01 -3.33
C SER A 84 -9.90 -20.99 -2.32
N GLY A 85 -9.07 -20.51 -1.38
CA GLY A 85 -8.55 -21.32 -0.26
C GLY A 85 -7.30 -22.17 -0.56
N ASN A 86 -6.82 -22.22 -1.81
CA ASN A 86 -5.64 -22.97 -2.26
C ASN A 86 -4.49 -22.07 -2.76
N GLY A 87 -4.52 -20.78 -2.38
CA GLY A 87 -3.61 -19.75 -2.91
C GLY A 87 -3.93 -19.31 -4.34
N LEU A 88 -5.03 -19.79 -4.92
CA LEU A 88 -5.62 -19.25 -6.14
C LEU A 88 -6.82 -18.38 -5.80
N PHE A 89 -7.34 -17.74 -6.83
CA PHE A 89 -8.46 -16.84 -6.76
C PHE A 89 -9.51 -17.22 -7.81
N ASP A 90 -10.76 -16.87 -7.51
CA ASP A 90 -11.80 -16.71 -8.51
C ASP A 90 -11.83 -15.24 -8.95
N ILE A 91 -12.07 -15.02 -10.24
CA ILE A 91 -12.39 -13.69 -10.78
C ILE A 91 -13.89 -13.62 -10.99
N PHE A 92 -14.54 -12.53 -10.56
CA PHE A 92 -15.96 -12.31 -10.79
C PHE A 92 -16.25 -10.89 -11.26
N THR A 93 -17.36 -10.72 -11.98
CA THR A 93 -17.88 -9.40 -12.38
C THR A 93 -18.55 -8.71 -11.20
N ASN A 94 -18.37 -7.38 -11.08
CA ASN A 94 -19.08 -6.55 -10.09
C ASN A 94 -20.52 -6.21 -10.50
N ASP A 95 -21.12 -7.03 -11.37
CA ASP A 95 -22.54 -6.92 -11.72
C ASP A 95 -23.41 -7.54 -10.63
N ASN A 96 -24.71 -7.25 -10.66
CA ASN A 96 -25.72 -7.98 -9.89
C ASN A 96 -26.73 -8.66 -10.84
N PRO A 97 -26.81 -10.00 -10.88
CA PRO A 97 -26.03 -10.95 -10.09
C PRO A 97 -24.54 -10.99 -10.51
N ARG A 98 -23.67 -11.33 -9.56
CA ARG A 98 -22.24 -11.53 -9.82
C ARG A 98 -22.04 -12.79 -10.66
N GLN A 99 -21.08 -12.77 -11.57
CA GLN A 99 -20.74 -13.94 -12.39
C GLN A 99 -19.24 -14.19 -12.38
N TYR A 100 -18.85 -15.45 -12.29
CA TYR A 100 -17.47 -15.90 -12.18
C TYR A 100 -16.89 -16.25 -13.56
N VAL A 101 -15.63 -15.91 -13.77
CA VAL A 101 -14.88 -16.27 -14.98
C VAL A 101 -14.51 -17.74 -14.90
N ALA A 102 -14.97 -18.52 -15.89
CA ALA A 102 -14.73 -19.95 -15.98
C ALA A 102 -14.06 -20.34 -17.29
N LYS A 103 -13.16 -21.33 -17.22
CA LYS A 103 -12.60 -22.03 -18.36
C LYS A 103 -13.45 -23.26 -18.70
N LYS A 104 -13.75 -23.45 -19.99
CA LYS A 104 -14.36 -24.66 -20.55
C LYS A 104 -13.32 -25.69 -21.04
N PRO A 105 -13.72 -26.94 -21.34
CA PRO A 105 -12.79 -27.99 -21.76
C PRO A 105 -12.21 -27.74 -23.16
N ASP A 106 -12.93 -26.98 -23.99
CA ASP A 106 -12.52 -26.53 -25.33
C ASP A 106 -11.64 -25.26 -25.30
N ASP A 107 -11.09 -24.92 -24.12
CA ASP A 107 -10.28 -23.74 -23.83
C ASP A 107 -11.00 -22.39 -23.96
N SER A 108 -12.29 -22.37 -24.30
CA SER A 108 -13.05 -21.13 -24.31
C SER A 108 -13.35 -20.61 -22.89
N VAL A 109 -13.54 -19.30 -22.78
CA VAL A 109 -13.82 -18.62 -21.50
C VAL A 109 -15.26 -18.13 -21.47
N THR A 110 -15.96 -18.43 -20.39
CA THR A 110 -17.36 -18.06 -20.17
C THR A 110 -17.57 -17.44 -18.79
N LEU A 111 -18.72 -16.81 -18.58
CA LEU A 111 -19.20 -16.47 -17.25
C LEU A 111 -20.17 -17.54 -16.73
N THR A 112 -20.14 -17.78 -15.42
CA THR A 112 -21.06 -18.69 -14.70
C THR A 112 -21.56 -18.02 -13.43
N ASP A 113 -22.75 -18.37 -12.94
CA ASP A 113 -23.34 -17.73 -11.76
C ASP A 113 -22.80 -18.29 -10.43
N GLN A 114 -22.05 -19.39 -10.47
CA GLN A 114 -21.50 -20.06 -9.29
C GLN A 114 -20.03 -20.45 -9.49
N VAL A 115 -19.28 -20.54 -8.39
CA VAL A 115 -17.94 -21.13 -8.37
C VAL A 115 -18.07 -22.62 -8.65
N THR A 116 -17.45 -23.07 -9.74
CA THR A 116 -17.48 -24.46 -10.20
C THR A 116 -16.07 -24.91 -10.55
N ASN A 117 -15.72 -26.15 -10.17
CA ASN A 117 -14.45 -26.80 -10.49
C ASN A 117 -14.71 -28.27 -10.83
N ASP A 118 -15.34 -28.51 -11.98
CA ASP A 118 -15.65 -29.84 -12.51
C ASP A 118 -15.10 -30.03 -13.93
N ASP A 119 -15.43 -31.16 -14.57
CA ASP A 119 -14.94 -31.50 -15.91
C ASP A 119 -15.50 -30.59 -17.03
N GLN A 120 -16.51 -29.76 -16.73
CA GLN A 120 -17.14 -28.86 -17.69
C GLN A 120 -16.73 -27.40 -17.48
N LEU A 121 -16.54 -26.97 -16.23
CA LEU A 121 -16.23 -25.59 -15.89
C LEU A 121 -15.27 -25.51 -14.71
N VAL A 122 -14.21 -24.70 -14.87
CA VAL A 122 -13.22 -24.46 -13.82
C VAL A 122 -13.04 -22.96 -13.58
N THR A 123 -13.18 -22.51 -12.33
CA THR A 123 -13.18 -21.08 -11.94
C THR A 123 -12.02 -20.70 -11.02
N SER A 124 -11.66 -21.58 -10.09
CA SER A 124 -10.66 -21.32 -9.04
C SER A 124 -9.23 -21.57 -9.52
N ILE A 125 -8.84 -20.85 -10.57
CA ILE A 125 -7.65 -21.14 -11.39
C ILE A 125 -6.72 -19.94 -11.58
N PHE A 126 -7.03 -18.80 -10.97
CA PHE A 126 -6.28 -17.56 -11.19
C PHE A 126 -5.23 -17.35 -10.11
N ASP A 127 -4.02 -17.05 -10.52
CA ASP A 127 -2.95 -16.56 -9.66
C ASP A 127 -2.60 -15.13 -10.11
N VAL A 128 -2.22 -14.27 -9.16
CA VAL A 128 -2.06 -12.83 -9.41
C VAL A 128 -0.79 -12.30 -8.76
N THR A 129 0.03 -11.64 -9.58
CA THR A 129 1.27 -11.02 -9.11
C THR A 129 1.02 -9.62 -8.57
N CYS A 130 1.98 -9.09 -7.81
CA CYS A 130 1.89 -7.70 -7.33
C CYS A 130 1.90 -6.65 -8.43
N GLU A 131 2.42 -6.98 -9.62
CA GLU A 131 2.33 -6.13 -10.82
C GLU A 131 0.96 -6.21 -11.51
N GLY A 132 0.00 -6.93 -10.93
CA GLY A 132 -1.35 -7.07 -11.47
C GLY A 132 -1.44 -8.05 -12.65
N ARG A 133 -0.45 -8.93 -12.85
CA ARG A 133 -0.51 -9.97 -13.89
C ARG A 133 -1.34 -11.13 -13.40
N VAL A 134 -2.24 -11.62 -14.23
CA VAL A 134 -3.07 -12.80 -13.97
C VAL A 134 -2.54 -13.98 -14.77
N THR A 135 -2.08 -15.00 -14.06
CA THR A 135 -1.74 -16.32 -14.60
C THR A 135 -2.89 -17.28 -14.38
N VAL A 136 -3.02 -18.27 -15.26
CA VAL A 136 -4.04 -19.32 -15.16
C VAL A 136 -3.35 -20.65 -14.89
N ARG A 137 -3.81 -21.37 -13.87
CA ARG A 137 -3.26 -22.67 -13.45
C ARG A 137 -4.34 -23.65 -13.04
N ILE A 138 -4.30 -24.85 -13.62
CA ILE A 138 -5.13 -25.99 -13.22
C ILE A 138 -4.21 -27.13 -12.78
N GLY A 139 -4.25 -27.47 -11.50
CA GLY A 139 -3.28 -28.39 -10.90
C GLY A 139 -1.85 -27.85 -11.02
N THR A 140 -1.00 -28.56 -11.76
CA THR A 140 0.40 -28.16 -12.04
C THR A 140 0.56 -27.53 -13.43
N GLN A 141 -0.48 -27.52 -14.26
CA GLN A 141 -0.42 -27.02 -15.63
C GLN A 141 -0.76 -25.54 -15.70
N TYR A 142 0.08 -24.76 -16.38
CA TYR A 142 -0.19 -23.35 -16.70
C TYR A 142 -0.90 -23.22 -18.05
N TYR A 143 -1.70 -22.16 -18.17
CA TYR A 143 -2.43 -21.83 -19.37
C TYR A 143 -2.12 -20.39 -19.80
N THR A 144 -2.01 -20.19 -21.10
CA THR A 144 -1.92 -18.88 -21.74
C THR A 144 -3.33 -18.33 -21.90
N TRP A 145 -3.58 -17.16 -21.30
CA TRP A 145 -4.84 -16.46 -21.45
C TRP A 145 -4.67 -15.35 -22.50
N ALA A 146 -5.31 -15.53 -23.67
CA ALA A 146 -5.15 -14.65 -24.83
C ALA A 146 -6.47 -14.44 -25.59
N LEU A 147 -6.42 -13.61 -26.64
CA LEU A 147 -7.49 -13.47 -27.62
C LEU A 147 -7.26 -14.34 -28.85
N SER A 148 -8.30 -15.06 -29.28
CA SER A 148 -8.34 -15.83 -30.52
C SER A 148 -9.65 -15.57 -31.24
N ASN A 149 -9.57 -15.09 -32.49
CA ASN A 149 -10.75 -14.73 -33.31
C ASN A 149 -11.73 -13.79 -32.60
N GLY A 150 -11.19 -12.83 -31.84
CA GLY A 150 -12.00 -11.88 -31.05
C GLY A 150 -12.71 -12.51 -29.86
N ASN A 151 -12.36 -13.72 -29.44
CA ASN A 151 -12.85 -14.36 -28.23
C ASN A 151 -11.71 -14.64 -27.27
N THR A 152 -12.06 -14.73 -26.00
CA THR A 152 -11.11 -15.04 -24.95
C THR A 152 -10.90 -16.54 -24.83
N VAL A 153 -9.64 -16.98 -24.80
CA VAL A 153 -9.26 -18.40 -24.68
C VAL A 153 -8.18 -18.59 -23.62
N MET A 154 -8.18 -19.76 -22.97
CA MET A 154 -7.17 -20.20 -22.02
C MET A 154 -6.57 -21.51 -22.50
N ALA A 155 -5.62 -21.45 -23.44
CA ALA A 155 -4.98 -22.64 -24.00
C ALA A 155 -3.82 -23.12 -23.13
N LYS A 156 -3.50 -24.41 -23.18
CA LYS A 156 -2.35 -24.97 -22.46
C LYS A 156 -1.06 -24.23 -22.87
N ALA A 157 -0.25 -23.82 -21.90
CA ALA A 157 1.02 -23.16 -22.19
C ALA A 157 2.14 -24.18 -22.42
N ASP A 158 2.87 -24.03 -23.54
CA ASP A 158 4.06 -24.81 -23.88
C ASP A 158 5.37 -24.17 -23.36
N GLY A 159 5.26 -23.13 -22.51
CA GLY A 159 6.37 -22.35 -21.99
C GLY A 159 5.93 -21.35 -20.92
N THR A 160 6.56 -20.16 -20.89
CA THR A 160 6.06 -19.06 -20.05
C THR A 160 4.69 -18.60 -20.57
N PRO A 161 3.61 -18.70 -19.79
CA PRO A 161 2.28 -18.34 -20.25
C PRO A 161 2.16 -16.84 -20.47
N ASP A 162 1.38 -16.42 -21.46
CA ASP A 162 0.93 -15.02 -21.52
C ASP A 162 -0.08 -14.78 -20.40
N THR A 163 -0.01 -13.59 -19.82
CA THR A 163 -0.79 -13.21 -18.64
C THR A 163 -1.66 -12.01 -18.94
N MET A 164 -2.92 -12.07 -18.55
CA MET A 164 -3.78 -10.89 -18.57
C MET A 164 -3.28 -9.87 -17.57
N TRP A 165 -3.67 -8.61 -17.76
CA TRP A 165 -3.33 -7.54 -16.85
C TRP A 165 -4.57 -7.01 -16.17
N THR A 166 -4.42 -6.69 -14.91
CA THR A 166 -5.45 -6.02 -14.13
C THR A 166 -5.13 -4.53 -14.06
N LEU A 167 -6.13 -3.71 -14.35
CA LEU A 167 -6.06 -2.26 -14.25
C LEU A 167 -7.07 -1.79 -13.19
N PRO A 168 -6.65 -1.25 -12.04
CA PRO A 168 -7.58 -0.80 -11.02
C PRO A 168 -8.63 0.18 -11.55
N THR A 169 -9.91 -0.05 -11.29
CA THR A 169 -11.01 0.81 -11.79
C THR A 169 -11.14 2.13 -11.02
N LYS A 170 -10.67 2.16 -9.77
CA LYS A 170 -10.49 3.41 -9.02
C LYS A 170 -9.06 3.88 -9.25
N ALA A 171 -8.87 4.81 -10.20
CA ALA A 171 -7.68 5.65 -10.21
C ALA A 171 -7.55 6.29 -8.81
N ALA A 172 -6.36 6.25 -8.19
CA ALA A 172 -6.10 7.02 -6.97
C ALA A 172 -6.60 8.45 -7.22
N ALA A 173 -7.55 8.91 -6.40
CA ALA A 173 -8.42 10.03 -6.73
C ALA A 173 -7.65 11.21 -7.33
N VAL A 174 -8.01 11.57 -8.57
CA VAL A 174 -7.49 12.77 -9.22
C VAL A 174 -7.98 13.97 -8.43
N GLN A 175 -7.12 14.57 -7.62
CA GLN A 175 -7.43 15.83 -6.96
C GLN A 175 -7.53 16.95 -8.02
N ARG A 176 -8.72 17.11 -8.61
CA ARG A 176 -9.04 18.25 -9.47
C ARG A 176 -9.24 19.50 -8.59
N ARG A 177 -8.18 20.29 -8.41
CA ARG A 177 -8.31 21.73 -8.12
C ARG A 177 -7.34 22.53 -8.99
N LYS A 178 -7.89 23.32 -9.92
CA LYS A 178 -7.14 24.33 -10.68
C LYS A 178 -6.98 25.58 -9.81
N ARG A 179 -5.75 25.95 -9.45
CA ARG A 179 -5.33 27.31 -9.04
C ARG A 179 -3.91 27.60 -9.55
N THR A 180 -3.57 28.88 -9.72
CA THR A 180 -2.55 29.40 -10.67
C THR A 180 -1.08 29.28 -10.24
N LYS A 181 -0.22 29.01 -11.24
CA LYS A 181 1.26 29.23 -11.39
C LYS A 181 2.20 28.89 -10.22
N SER A 182 2.94 27.78 -10.38
CA SER A 182 4.21 27.38 -9.71
C SER A 182 4.26 27.26 -8.17
N GLN A 183 3.32 27.88 -7.45
CA GLN A 183 3.38 28.02 -5.98
C GLN A 183 2.11 27.52 -5.27
N ASP A 184 1.02 27.23 -6.00
CA ASP A 184 -0.32 27.00 -5.43
C ASP A 184 -0.75 25.53 -5.44
N SER A 185 0.23 24.61 -5.38
CA SER A 185 -0.02 23.18 -5.16
C SER A 185 0.33 22.80 -3.72
N TYR A 186 -0.26 21.72 -3.18
CA TYR A 186 0.12 21.16 -1.87
C TYR A 186 1.60 20.70 -1.84
N VAL A 187 2.25 20.59 -3.01
CA VAL A 187 3.58 20.01 -3.20
C VAL A 187 4.49 20.91 -4.06
N PRO A 188 4.84 22.14 -3.65
CA PRO A 188 5.75 22.99 -4.41
C PRO A 188 7.20 22.48 -4.25
N ARG A 189 7.94 22.35 -5.37
CA ARG A 189 9.36 21.94 -5.37
C ARG A 189 10.29 23.05 -4.89
N CYS A 190 9.96 24.30 -5.21
CA CYS A 190 10.66 25.50 -4.76
C CYS A 190 9.80 26.23 -3.70
N PRO A 191 10.02 25.97 -2.40
CA PRO A 191 9.41 26.76 -1.36
C PRO A 191 10.19 28.07 -1.24
N SER A 192 9.85 29.10 -2.01
CA SER A 192 10.49 30.40 -1.80
C SER A 192 9.49 31.53 -1.90
N TYR A 193 8.94 31.82 -0.73
CA TYR A 193 8.69 33.18 -0.30
C TYR A 193 10.01 33.97 -0.31
N PRO A 194 10.03 35.26 -0.71
CA PRO A 194 8.86 36.10 -1.00
C PRO A 194 8.43 36.02 -2.47
N ARG A 195 7.13 36.22 -2.73
CA ARG A 195 6.60 36.53 -4.06
C ARG A 195 7.25 37.84 -4.55
N PRO A 196 7.70 38.00 -5.81
CA PRO A 196 7.51 37.16 -7.00
C PRO A 196 8.85 36.62 -7.55
N LEU A 197 9.22 35.40 -7.20
CA LEU A 197 10.39 34.74 -7.79
C LEU A 197 9.94 33.74 -8.85
N ASP A 198 10.47 33.89 -10.06
CA ASP A 198 10.29 32.92 -11.15
C ASP A 198 11.18 31.70 -10.89
N ALA A 199 10.58 30.51 -10.91
CA ALA A 199 11.35 29.29 -10.84
C ALA A 199 12.18 29.11 -12.13
N ARG A 200 13.49 28.91 -11.97
CA ARG A 200 14.43 28.67 -13.07
C ARG A 200 15.10 27.32 -12.90
N VAL A 201 15.50 26.72 -14.02
CA VAL A 201 16.44 25.60 -14.04
C VAL A 201 17.72 26.04 -13.32
N PHE A 202 18.17 25.25 -12.36
CA PHE A 202 19.38 25.57 -11.59
C PHE A 202 20.65 25.18 -12.35
N ASP A 203 21.73 25.92 -12.12
CA ASP A 203 23.04 25.59 -12.69
C ASP A 203 23.50 24.21 -12.21
N GLY A 204 23.80 23.31 -13.17
CA GLY A 204 24.17 21.93 -12.87
C GLY A 204 22.98 20.96 -12.73
N ALA A 205 21.75 21.39 -13.05
CA ALA A 205 20.67 20.45 -13.33
C ALA A 205 21.17 19.42 -14.35
N ARG A 206 20.85 18.14 -14.13
CA ARG A 206 21.18 17.12 -15.14
C ARG A 206 20.56 17.58 -16.45
N GLY A 207 21.35 17.58 -17.53
CA GLY A 207 20.76 17.60 -18.87
C GLY A 207 19.79 16.41 -19.00
N ASN A 208 18.78 16.54 -19.86
CA ASN A 208 17.72 15.55 -20.11
C ASN A 208 18.26 14.10 -20.04
N ASN A 209 18.10 13.45 -18.89
CA ASN A 209 18.49 12.05 -18.65
C ASN A 209 17.25 11.28 -18.22
N PRO A 210 16.26 11.15 -19.11
CA PRO A 210 15.02 10.49 -18.78
C PRO A 210 15.27 9.03 -18.42
N ASN A 211 14.57 8.54 -17.40
CA ASN A 211 14.60 7.15 -16.97
C ASN A 211 13.57 6.30 -17.74
N LYS A 212 12.91 6.88 -18.76
CA LYS A 212 11.76 6.34 -19.48
C LYS A 212 10.53 6.31 -18.57
N CYS A 213 9.59 5.39 -18.80
CA CYS A 213 8.33 5.32 -18.05
C CYS A 213 8.44 4.68 -16.66
N GLY A 214 9.46 5.05 -15.87
CA GLY A 214 9.58 4.66 -14.46
C GLY A 214 10.61 3.57 -14.16
N SER A 215 10.58 3.07 -12.92
CA SER A 215 11.60 2.14 -12.41
C SER A 215 11.56 0.79 -13.12
N LYS A 216 12.73 0.10 -13.20
CA LYS A 216 12.88 -1.25 -13.80
C LYS A 216 11.86 -2.29 -13.30
N SER A 217 11.20 -2.01 -12.17
CA SER A 217 10.22 -2.87 -11.51
C SER A 217 8.83 -2.86 -12.17
N PHE A 218 8.49 -1.85 -12.98
CA PHE A 218 7.22 -1.81 -13.70
C PHE A 218 7.47 -1.83 -15.21
N LYS A 219 7.20 -2.97 -15.87
CA LYS A 219 7.28 -3.08 -17.32
C LYS A 219 6.07 -2.38 -17.95
N VAL A 220 6.29 -1.13 -18.31
CA VAL A 220 5.34 -0.32 -19.08
C VAL A 220 5.21 -0.92 -20.46
N PRO A 221 3.98 -1.27 -20.92
CA PRO A 221 3.80 -1.61 -22.32
C PRO A 221 4.22 -0.41 -23.17
N ASP A 222 4.95 -0.67 -24.25
CA ASP A 222 5.41 0.37 -25.15
C ASP A 222 4.27 0.85 -26.05
N LEU A 223 3.36 1.64 -25.47
CA LEU A 223 2.22 2.26 -26.15
C LEU A 223 2.61 3.61 -26.77
N SER A 224 3.87 3.76 -27.21
CA SER A 224 4.45 5.04 -27.63
C SER A 224 4.47 6.10 -26.52
N PHE A 225 4.47 5.69 -25.25
CA PHE A 225 4.52 6.61 -24.10
C PHE A 225 5.92 7.11 -23.78
N GLY A 226 6.97 6.56 -24.40
CA GLY A 226 8.37 6.89 -24.09
C GLY A 226 8.64 8.39 -24.06
N SER A 227 8.27 9.13 -25.11
CA SER A 227 8.48 10.58 -25.18
C SER A 227 7.67 11.35 -24.13
N CYS A 228 6.50 10.87 -23.75
CA CYS A 228 5.68 11.48 -22.70
C CYS A 228 6.28 11.27 -21.33
N CYS A 229 6.83 10.09 -21.06
CA CYS A 229 7.54 9.80 -19.83
C CYS A 229 8.85 10.60 -19.74
N ASP A 230 9.59 10.69 -20.83
CA ASP A 230 10.80 11.51 -20.89
C ASP A 230 10.47 12.99 -20.62
N GLN A 231 9.36 13.49 -21.18
CA GLN A 231 8.88 14.84 -20.88
C GLN A 231 8.45 14.99 -19.42
N HIS A 232 7.80 13.98 -18.83
CA HIS A 232 7.38 14.00 -17.42
C HIS A 232 8.56 14.02 -16.46
N ASP A 233 9.61 13.24 -16.75
CA ASP A 233 10.88 13.30 -16.05
C ASP A 233 11.53 14.69 -16.16
N ASN A 234 11.50 15.29 -17.36
CA ASN A 234 12.01 16.65 -17.57
C ASN A 234 11.17 17.70 -16.82
N ASP A 235 9.83 17.55 -16.79
CA ASP A 235 8.93 18.41 -16.00
C ASP A 235 9.20 18.25 -14.50
N PHE A 236 9.69 17.07 -14.07
CA PHE A 236 10.15 16.83 -12.70
C PHE A 236 11.56 17.35 -12.45
N ASP A 237 12.37 17.62 -13.47
CA ASP A 237 13.68 18.24 -13.35
C ASP A 237 13.63 19.76 -13.49
N ASP A 238 12.64 20.31 -14.21
CA ASP A 238 12.36 21.75 -14.32
C ASP A 238 11.51 22.25 -13.14
N CYS A 239 11.95 23.33 -12.49
CA CYS A 239 11.20 23.94 -11.40
C CYS A 239 10.08 24.89 -11.87
N SER A 240 9.97 25.16 -13.18
CA SER A 240 9.00 26.11 -13.75
C SER A 240 7.53 25.67 -13.62
N MET A 241 7.28 24.37 -13.35
CA MET A 241 5.94 23.78 -13.28
C MET A 241 5.64 23.18 -11.89
N THR A 242 4.35 23.15 -11.52
CA THR A 242 3.92 22.44 -10.29
C THR A 242 3.85 20.93 -10.51
N PHE A 243 3.91 20.14 -9.44
CA PHE A 243 3.71 18.69 -9.48
C PHE A 243 2.46 18.28 -10.26
N MET A 244 1.32 18.93 -9.96
CA MET A 244 0.05 18.63 -10.64
C MET A 244 0.04 19.09 -12.10
N GLU A 245 0.73 20.18 -12.43
CA GLU A 245 0.81 20.67 -13.81
C GLU A 245 1.65 19.74 -14.68
N GLY A 246 2.81 19.28 -14.18
CA GLY A 246 3.62 18.25 -14.83
C GLY A 246 2.85 16.94 -15.02
N ASN A 247 2.15 16.47 -13.99
CA ASN A 247 1.32 15.26 -14.11
C ASN A 247 0.17 15.44 -15.11
N ASN A 248 -0.50 16.60 -15.14
CA ASN A 248 -1.58 16.88 -16.10
C ASN A 248 -1.05 16.92 -17.53
N ARG A 249 0.13 17.53 -17.73
CA ARG A 249 0.80 17.55 -19.03
C ARG A 249 1.21 16.14 -19.46
N PHE A 250 1.69 15.32 -18.53
CA PHE A 250 2.00 13.91 -18.75
C PHE A 250 0.77 13.12 -19.22
N LEU A 251 -0.37 13.25 -18.51
CA LEU A 251 -1.63 12.63 -18.95
C LEU A 251 -2.02 13.10 -20.35
N SER A 252 -2.00 14.41 -20.59
CA SER A 252 -2.37 14.99 -21.89
C SER A 252 -1.45 14.52 -23.02
N CYS A 253 -0.17 14.28 -22.74
CA CYS A 253 0.76 13.74 -23.72
C CYS A 253 0.42 12.28 -24.04
N MET A 254 0.24 11.45 -23.00
CA MET A 254 -0.07 10.02 -23.18
C MET A 254 -1.41 9.83 -23.91
N SER A 255 -2.46 10.51 -23.47
CA SER A 255 -3.78 10.40 -24.09
C SER A 255 -3.84 11.06 -25.48
N GLY A 256 -3.06 12.12 -25.69
CA GLY A 256 -2.88 12.78 -26.97
C GLY A 256 -1.89 12.05 -27.85
N SER A 257 -0.65 12.56 -27.93
CA SER A 257 0.38 12.04 -28.85
C SER A 257 0.70 10.56 -28.65
N GLY A 258 0.62 10.04 -27.42
CA GLY A 258 0.86 8.62 -27.13
C GLY A 258 -0.18 7.73 -27.82
N CYS A 259 -1.47 8.00 -27.61
CA CYS A 259 -2.55 7.17 -28.14
C CYS A 259 -3.06 7.58 -29.53
N LYS A 260 -2.66 8.74 -30.07
CA LYS A 260 -3.19 9.30 -31.33
C LYS A 260 -3.06 8.35 -32.54
N HIS A 261 -2.00 7.55 -32.60
CA HIS A 261 -1.79 6.61 -33.70
C HIS A 261 -2.83 5.47 -33.73
N LEU A 262 -3.60 5.30 -32.66
CA LEU A 262 -4.70 4.32 -32.54
C LEU A 262 -6.08 4.96 -32.71
N ASP A 263 -6.17 6.29 -32.89
CA ASP A 263 -7.41 7.06 -33.02
C ASP A 263 -8.08 6.85 -34.40
N HIS A 264 -8.46 5.61 -34.66
CA HIS A 264 -9.16 5.14 -35.85
C HIS A 264 -10.25 4.15 -35.46
N TRP A 265 -11.35 4.13 -36.23
CA TRP A 265 -12.50 3.25 -35.94
C TRP A 265 -12.12 1.77 -35.85
N TYR A 266 -11.22 1.28 -36.71
CA TYR A 266 -10.82 -0.13 -36.75
C TYR A 266 -9.87 -0.53 -35.62
N SER A 267 -9.16 0.43 -35.01
CA SER A 267 -8.26 0.24 -33.85
C SER A 267 -8.89 0.70 -32.54
N TYR A 268 -10.20 0.97 -32.52
CA TYR A 268 -10.90 1.51 -31.35
C TYR A 268 -10.66 0.73 -30.03
N PRO A 269 -10.65 -0.61 -29.99
CA PRO A 269 -10.36 -1.34 -28.75
C PRO A 269 -8.94 -1.09 -28.21
N LEU A 270 -7.97 -0.93 -29.12
CA LEU A 270 -6.58 -0.61 -28.80
C LEU A 270 -6.47 0.82 -28.25
N TYR A 271 -7.18 1.76 -28.90
CA TYR A 271 -7.24 3.16 -28.47
C TYR A 271 -7.79 3.29 -27.05
N LEU A 272 -8.89 2.58 -26.74
CA LEU A 272 -9.45 2.55 -25.40
C LEU A 272 -8.49 1.93 -24.37
N GLY A 273 -7.79 0.85 -24.73
CA GLY A 273 -6.75 0.25 -23.89
C GLY A 273 -5.62 1.23 -23.58
N CYS A 274 -5.17 1.97 -24.61
CA CYS A 274 -4.15 2.99 -24.48
C CYS A 274 -4.57 4.12 -23.54
N LEU A 275 -5.78 4.66 -23.72
CA LEU A 275 -6.29 5.75 -22.90
C LEU A 275 -6.52 5.35 -21.43
N ASN A 276 -7.07 4.15 -21.19
CA ASN A 276 -7.22 3.64 -19.82
C ASN A 276 -5.87 3.43 -19.15
N THR A 277 -4.90 2.91 -19.90
CA THR A 277 -3.52 2.80 -19.40
C THR A 277 -2.96 4.19 -19.07
N ALA A 278 -3.10 5.19 -19.94
CA ALA A 278 -2.65 6.56 -19.67
C ALA A 278 -3.27 7.15 -18.38
N LEU A 279 -4.57 6.97 -18.18
CA LEU A 279 -5.27 7.42 -16.97
C LEU A 279 -4.74 6.73 -15.71
N PHE A 280 -4.47 5.43 -15.79
CA PHE A 280 -3.88 4.69 -14.68
C PHE A 280 -2.48 5.21 -14.34
N TYR A 281 -1.60 5.40 -15.32
CA TYR A 281 -0.26 5.96 -15.12
C TYR A 281 -0.33 7.31 -14.43
N TYR A 282 -1.18 8.20 -14.94
CA TYR A 282 -1.44 9.49 -14.34
C TYR A 282 -1.87 9.38 -12.88
N SER A 283 -2.75 8.43 -12.54
CA SER A 283 -3.20 8.20 -11.17
C SER A 283 -2.07 7.75 -10.25
N VAL A 284 -1.17 6.89 -10.74
CA VAL A 284 -0.01 6.41 -9.98
C VAL A 284 0.95 7.56 -9.71
N VAL A 285 1.35 8.32 -10.74
CA VAL A 285 2.30 9.42 -10.56
C VAL A 285 1.71 10.60 -9.78
N SER A 286 0.38 10.72 -9.72
CA SER A 286 -0.32 11.73 -8.92
C SER A 286 -0.60 11.29 -7.47
N SER A 287 -0.36 10.02 -7.15
CA SER A 287 -0.57 9.48 -5.79
C SER A 287 0.41 10.04 -4.76
N VAL A 288 0.18 9.77 -3.47
CA VAL A 288 1.12 10.09 -2.39
C VAL A 288 2.49 9.46 -2.63
N ALA A 289 2.55 8.24 -3.19
CA ALA A 289 3.81 7.62 -3.55
C ALA A 289 4.53 8.40 -4.66
N GLY A 290 3.79 8.87 -5.67
CA GLY A 290 4.31 9.75 -6.71
C GLY A 290 4.82 11.09 -6.14
N GLN A 291 4.10 11.68 -5.18
CA GLN A 291 4.53 12.89 -4.47
C GLN A 291 5.80 12.65 -3.65
N MET A 292 5.90 11.54 -2.92
CA MET A 292 7.10 11.19 -2.16
C MET A 292 8.31 10.96 -3.08
N ALA A 293 8.11 10.28 -4.22
CA ALA A 293 9.16 10.12 -5.22
C ALA A 293 9.61 11.48 -5.75
N PHE A 294 8.66 12.35 -6.12
CA PHE A 294 8.91 13.72 -6.56
C PHE A 294 9.72 14.52 -5.53
N TYR A 295 9.38 14.44 -4.25
CA TYR A 295 10.14 15.10 -3.17
C TYR A 295 11.51 14.49 -2.92
N ALA A 296 11.63 13.18 -2.90
CA ALA A 296 12.91 12.49 -2.67
C ALA A 296 13.92 12.87 -3.75
N PHE A 297 13.48 12.96 -5.01
CA PHE A 297 14.32 13.43 -6.12
C PHE A 297 14.71 14.91 -5.99
N ALA A 298 13.82 15.76 -5.46
CA ALA A 298 14.14 17.15 -5.17
C ALA A 298 15.18 17.26 -4.03
N GLN A 299 15.00 16.54 -2.91
CA GLN A 299 15.86 16.64 -1.73
C GLN A 299 17.26 16.05 -1.96
N ALA A 300 17.37 14.89 -2.62
CA ALA A 300 18.66 14.23 -2.87
C ALA A 300 19.61 15.06 -3.75
N ARG A 301 19.10 16.08 -4.47
CA ARG A 301 19.85 16.90 -5.42
C ARG A 301 20.08 18.33 -4.95
N HIS A 302 19.54 18.73 -3.79
CA HIS A 302 19.72 20.07 -3.20
C HIS A 302 20.19 20.02 -1.72
N PRO A 303 21.36 19.44 -1.41
CA PRO A 303 21.85 19.38 -0.03
C PRO A 303 22.23 20.77 0.55
N THR A 304 22.47 21.78 -0.29
CA THR A 304 22.93 23.13 0.11
C THR A 304 21.83 24.18 0.22
N ALA A 305 20.62 23.89 -0.27
CA ALA A 305 19.45 24.68 0.11
C ALA A 305 19.09 24.27 1.54
N ALA A 306 19.77 24.87 2.52
CA ALA A 306 19.43 24.74 3.91
C ALA A 306 17.96 25.15 4.06
N TRP A 307 17.08 24.17 4.22
CA TRP A 307 15.73 24.38 4.73
C TRP A 307 15.93 25.00 6.11
N SER A 308 15.80 26.32 6.19
CA SER A 308 15.88 27.04 7.45
C SER A 308 14.78 26.48 8.33
N LYS A 309 15.17 25.61 9.27
CA LYS A 309 14.35 25.27 10.44
C LYS A 309 13.89 26.59 11.02
N GLY A 310 12.59 26.86 10.92
CA GLY A 310 11.98 27.98 11.62
C GLY A 310 12.28 27.84 13.11
N SER A 311 13.08 28.78 13.61
CA SER A 311 13.09 29.27 15.00
C SER A 311 12.89 28.24 16.11
N SER A 312 14.00 27.77 16.68
CA SER A 312 14.08 27.58 18.14
C SER A 312 15.51 27.82 18.60
N ASN A 313 15.69 28.91 19.33
CA ASN A 313 16.89 29.20 20.10
C ASN A 313 17.14 28.06 21.09
N VAL A 314 18.20 27.28 20.88
CA VAL A 314 18.81 26.50 21.95
C VAL A 314 20.32 26.69 21.86
N SER A 315 20.82 27.31 22.93
CA SER A 315 22.22 27.56 23.25
C SER A 315 23.11 26.34 23.05
N THR A 316 24.13 26.47 22.20
CA THR A 316 25.28 25.56 22.17
C THR A 316 26.09 25.71 23.45
N SER A 317 26.10 24.66 24.26
CA SER A 317 27.08 24.47 25.33
C SER A 317 27.98 23.29 24.95
N ASN A 318 29.28 23.57 24.92
CA ASN A 318 30.37 22.66 24.59
C ASN A 318 30.33 21.35 25.39
N LEU A 319 30.67 20.22 24.76
CA LEU A 319 31.48 19.19 25.41
C LEU A 319 32.24 18.35 24.38
N THR A 320 33.52 18.24 24.69
CA THR A 320 34.67 17.77 23.92
C THR A 320 34.73 16.26 23.70
N MET A 321 35.39 15.89 22.60
CA MET A 321 35.92 14.55 22.31
C MET A 321 36.76 13.99 23.46
N SER A 322 36.68 12.68 23.69
CA SER A 322 37.84 11.87 24.06
C SER A 322 37.69 10.42 23.61
N THR A 323 38.75 9.91 23.00
CA THR A 323 38.94 8.59 22.40
C THR A 323 39.62 7.69 23.41
N THR A 324 39.20 6.43 23.60
CA THR A 324 40.15 5.33 23.96
C THR A 324 39.61 3.95 23.57
N VAL A 325 40.52 3.15 23.03
CA VAL A 325 40.44 1.77 22.54
C VAL A 325 40.61 0.77 23.70
N ALA A 326 39.97 -0.40 23.63
CA ALA A 326 40.54 -1.66 24.14
C ALA A 326 39.86 -2.91 23.51
N LEU A 327 40.68 -3.70 22.83
CA LEU A 327 40.48 -5.11 22.42
C LEU A 327 40.71 -6.04 23.62
N VAL A 328 39.91 -7.10 23.78
CA VAL A 328 40.32 -8.35 24.48
C VAL A 328 39.62 -9.57 23.84
N ASP A 329 40.42 -10.59 23.53
CA ASP A 329 40.08 -11.91 23.00
C ASP A 329 39.61 -12.94 24.08
N VAL A 330 38.61 -13.78 23.70
CA VAL A 330 38.48 -15.29 23.77
C VAL A 330 38.87 -16.01 25.10
N PRO A 331 38.13 -17.01 25.68
CA PRO A 331 37.70 -18.26 25.00
C PRO A 331 36.42 -19.01 25.43
N ALA A 332 36.06 -19.99 24.59
CA ALA A 332 35.02 -21.01 24.76
C ALA A 332 35.37 -22.14 25.75
N PRO A 333 34.37 -22.92 26.21
CA PRO A 333 34.51 -24.38 26.33
C PRO A 333 33.28 -25.12 25.73
N LYS A 334 33.50 -26.05 24.78
CA LYS A 334 33.67 -27.52 24.93
C LYS A 334 32.39 -28.32 25.24
N ALA A 335 32.14 -29.25 24.32
CA ALA A 335 31.13 -30.30 24.34
C ALA A 335 31.42 -31.41 25.35
N GLN A 336 30.37 -32.14 25.75
CA GLN A 336 30.45 -33.50 26.29
C GLN A 336 29.32 -34.36 25.72
N ASP A 337 29.73 -35.51 25.19
CA ASP A 337 28.92 -36.64 24.74
C ASP A 337 28.38 -37.47 25.93
N ALA A 338 27.23 -38.11 25.77
CA ALA A 338 26.93 -39.39 26.41
C ALA A 338 25.95 -40.23 25.58
N LYS A 339 26.30 -41.51 25.44
CA LYS A 339 25.72 -42.56 24.59
C LYS A 339 24.56 -43.31 25.28
N ALA A 340 23.83 -44.02 24.42
CA ALA A 340 22.69 -44.92 24.58
C ALA A 340 22.81 -46.06 25.63
N ASP A 341 21.66 -46.57 26.12
CA ASP A 341 21.17 -47.92 25.74
C ASP A 341 19.73 -48.29 26.21
N SER A 342 18.90 -48.70 25.23
CA SER A 342 18.03 -49.89 25.12
C SER A 342 17.00 -50.34 26.20
N ALA A 343 15.70 -50.40 25.82
CA ALA A 343 14.88 -51.63 25.60
C ALA A 343 13.38 -51.59 26.04
N ASN A 344 12.51 -51.70 25.01
CA ASN A 344 11.18 -52.37 24.88
C ASN A 344 10.32 -52.77 26.10
N VAL A 345 9.07 -52.26 26.15
CA VAL A 345 7.83 -53.03 26.45
C VAL A 345 6.64 -52.43 25.68
N LEU A 346 5.97 -53.26 24.86
CA LEU A 346 4.69 -53.01 24.18
C LEU A 346 3.52 -52.88 25.17
N ARG A 347 2.59 -51.93 24.95
CA ARG A 347 1.13 -52.17 25.05
C ARG A 347 0.30 -51.02 24.48
N ASN A 348 -0.72 -51.42 23.74
CA ASN A 348 -1.74 -50.63 23.07
C ASN A 348 -2.38 -49.55 23.96
N SER A 349 -2.41 -48.32 23.47
CA SER A 349 -3.45 -47.32 23.73
C SER A 349 -3.38 -46.29 22.61
N ALA A 350 -4.53 -46.00 21.99
CA ALA A 350 -4.67 -44.94 20.99
C ALA A 350 -4.30 -43.59 21.62
N ALA A 351 -3.03 -43.20 21.47
CA ALA A 351 -2.58 -41.88 21.81
C ALA A 351 -3.03 -40.95 20.69
N ILE A 352 -4.13 -40.22 20.95
CA ILE A 352 -4.31 -38.89 20.38
C ILE A 352 -2.98 -38.17 20.61
N VAL A 353 -2.21 -37.94 19.55
CA VAL A 353 -0.99 -37.14 19.62
C VAL A 353 -1.45 -35.72 19.91
N VAL A 354 -1.61 -35.43 21.20
CA VAL A 354 -1.72 -34.07 21.69
C VAL A 354 -0.45 -33.38 21.23
N CYS A 355 -0.61 -32.38 20.37
CA CYS A 355 0.47 -31.49 19.95
C CYS A 355 1.07 -30.79 21.17
N GLY A 356 1.97 -31.48 21.87
CA GLY A 356 2.93 -30.92 22.80
C GLY A 356 4.25 -30.62 22.10
N ARG A 357 5.33 -30.64 22.88
CA ARG A 357 6.75 -30.37 22.53
C ARG A 357 7.33 -31.03 21.26
N GLY A 358 6.56 -31.82 20.51
CA GLY A 358 6.99 -32.56 19.32
C GLY A 358 6.85 -31.82 17.98
N SER A 359 6.19 -30.66 17.90
CA SER A 359 6.20 -29.85 16.67
C SER A 359 7.48 -29.00 16.60
N PRO A 360 8.32 -29.13 15.54
CA PRO A 360 9.52 -28.29 15.38
C PRO A 360 9.21 -26.78 15.35
N SER A 361 8.00 -26.42 14.94
CA SER A 361 7.51 -25.04 14.90
C SER A 361 6.74 -24.63 16.16
N GLY A 362 6.32 -25.57 17.01
CA GLY A 362 5.44 -25.34 18.15
C GLY A 362 3.96 -25.14 17.81
N TYR A 363 3.57 -25.18 16.52
CA TYR A 363 2.17 -24.94 16.09
C TYR A 363 1.47 -26.22 15.62
N CYS A 364 0.15 -26.26 15.82
CA CYS A 364 -0.75 -27.26 15.24
C CYS A 364 -2.07 -26.64 14.75
N VAL A 365 -2.54 -27.14 13.61
CA VAL A 365 -3.85 -26.82 13.03
C VAL A 365 -4.57 -28.15 12.79
N GLN A 366 -5.78 -28.31 13.36
CA GLN A 366 -6.56 -29.55 13.28
C GLN A 366 -5.82 -30.81 13.74
N GLY A 367 -4.95 -30.68 14.76
CA GLY A 367 -4.17 -31.79 15.30
C GLY A 367 -2.96 -32.19 14.44
N GLN A 368 -2.66 -31.47 13.36
CA GLN A 368 -1.47 -31.69 12.53
C GLN A 368 -0.43 -30.60 12.78
N PRO A 369 0.88 -30.94 12.86
CA PRO A 369 1.97 -29.97 12.93
C PRO A 369 1.88 -28.99 11.76
N TYR A 370 1.77 -27.70 12.08
CA TYR A 370 1.69 -26.64 11.08
C TYR A 370 2.99 -25.85 11.07
N THR A 371 3.59 -25.71 9.89
CA THR A 371 4.71 -24.78 9.71
C THR A 371 4.14 -23.52 9.08
N PRO A 372 3.88 -22.44 9.85
CA PRO A 372 3.40 -21.19 9.27
C PRO A 372 4.37 -20.69 8.19
N PRO A 373 3.87 -20.05 7.12
CA PRO A 373 4.72 -19.43 6.11
C PRO A 373 5.75 -18.51 6.79
N ALA A 374 7.01 -18.60 6.37
CA ALA A 374 8.17 -18.02 7.05
C ALA A 374 8.29 -16.49 6.96
N PHE A 375 7.23 -15.76 6.58
CA PHE A 375 7.29 -14.33 6.35
C PHE A 375 6.41 -13.56 7.34
N CYS A 376 7.04 -12.69 8.11
CA CYS A 376 6.34 -11.60 8.77
C CYS A 376 6.15 -10.45 7.77
N SER A 377 4.90 -9.96 7.65
CA SER A 377 4.58 -8.87 6.73
C SER A 377 5.09 -7.52 7.25
N ARG A 378 5.87 -6.78 6.43
CA ARG A 378 6.52 -5.51 6.82
C ARG A 378 5.66 -4.26 6.61
N GLY A 379 4.33 -4.40 6.66
CA GLY A 379 3.37 -3.32 6.41
C GLY A 379 3.14 -2.39 7.61
N ASN A 380 2.17 -1.48 7.47
CA ASN A 380 1.70 -0.68 8.61
C ASN A 380 1.13 -1.62 9.69
N ALA A 381 1.66 -1.56 10.90
CA ALA A 381 1.23 -2.46 11.98
C ALA A 381 -0.19 -2.15 12.49
N PHE A 382 -0.72 -0.95 12.23
CA PHE A 382 -2.12 -0.60 12.49
C PHE A 382 -3.04 -1.10 11.37
N ARG A 383 -4.08 -1.88 11.72
CA ARG A 383 -5.08 -2.38 10.76
C ARG A 383 -6.11 -1.32 10.33
N ASN A 384 -6.47 -0.43 11.25
CA ASN A 384 -7.49 0.60 11.08
C ASN A 384 -6.99 1.95 11.62
N GLY A 385 -5.78 2.35 11.21
CA GLY A 385 -5.09 3.52 11.74
C GLY A 385 -5.75 4.87 11.41
N ASN A 386 -6.60 4.89 10.38
CA ASN A 386 -7.36 6.05 9.91
C ASN A 386 -8.86 5.99 10.26
N PHE A 387 -9.28 5.03 11.09
CA PHE A 387 -10.67 4.84 11.49
C PHE A 387 -11.70 4.71 10.35
N ALA A 388 -11.28 4.39 9.12
CA ALA A 388 -12.17 4.23 7.96
C ALA A 388 -13.21 3.12 8.19
N ASN A 389 -12.86 2.12 9.00
CA ASN A 389 -13.75 1.05 9.42
C ASN A 389 -14.39 1.32 10.80
N GLY A 390 -14.62 2.59 11.14
CA GLY A 390 -15.16 2.98 12.44
C GLY A 390 -14.18 2.71 13.59
N GLY A 391 -14.71 2.38 14.77
CA GLY A 391 -13.93 2.03 15.96
C GLY A 391 -13.40 0.59 15.96
N ASN A 392 -13.55 -0.16 14.86
CA ASN A 392 -13.06 -1.54 14.79
C ASN A 392 -11.55 -1.58 15.06
N ASP A 393 -11.09 -2.62 15.76
CA ASP A 393 -9.71 -2.80 16.25
C ASP A 393 -9.25 -1.82 17.35
N TRP A 394 -10.10 -0.90 17.80
CA TRP A 394 -9.78 0.07 18.84
C TRP A 394 -10.64 -0.13 20.09
N SER A 395 -10.01 0.01 21.26
CA SER A 395 -10.70 0.04 22.55
C SER A 395 -10.42 1.38 23.22
N GLY A 396 -11.41 2.27 23.20
CA GLY A 396 -11.37 3.54 23.91
C GLY A 396 -12.07 3.44 25.27
N GLN A 397 -11.43 3.93 26.34
CA GLN A 397 -12.04 4.00 27.67
C GLN A 397 -11.78 5.37 28.30
N ILE A 398 -12.78 5.87 29.02
CA ILE A 398 -12.63 7.07 29.84
C ILE A 398 -12.02 6.66 31.18
N VAL A 399 -10.88 7.25 31.53
CA VAL A 399 -10.12 6.90 32.75
C VAL A 399 -10.39 7.90 33.86
N SER A 400 -10.65 9.16 33.52
CA SER A 400 -11.17 10.16 34.44
C SER A 400 -12.17 11.05 33.68
N GLY A 401 -13.35 11.24 34.24
CA GLY A 401 -14.43 11.92 33.52
C GLY A 401 -15.75 11.69 34.22
N GLY A 402 -16.54 12.75 34.36
CA GLY A 402 -17.91 12.69 34.82
C GLY A 402 -18.88 12.63 33.65
N GLY A 403 -20.14 12.31 33.95
CA GLY A 403 -21.27 12.47 33.04
C GLY A 403 -21.13 11.74 31.70
N ASN A 404 -21.31 12.48 30.61
CA ASN A 404 -21.42 11.96 29.23
C ASN A 404 -20.07 11.73 28.54
N SER A 405 -18.99 11.56 29.31
CA SER A 405 -17.65 11.34 28.75
C SER A 405 -17.62 10.03 27.95
N ARG A 406 -17.11 10.06 26.71
CA ARG A 406 -17.11 8.88 25.84
C ARG A 406 -16.05 8.95 24.73
N PHE A 407 -15.75 7.79 24.18
CA PHE A 407 -15.01 7.63 22.94
C PHE A 407 -15.98 7.26 21.81
N ASP A 408 -15.90 7.99 20.70
CA ASP A 408 -16.65 7.73 19.48
C ASP A 408 -15.69 7.73 18.27
N VAL A 409 -16.18 7.27 17.12
CA VAL A 409 -15.55 7.54 15.82
C VAL A 409 -16.54 8.35 14.99
N GLY A 410 -16.05 9.38 14.30
CA GLY A 410 -16.91 10.23 13.50
C GLY A 410 -16.18 11.08 12.48
N PHE A 411 -16.95 11.83 11.69
CA PHE A 411 -16.43 12.66 10.63
C PHE A 411 -15.78 13.94 11.15
N ASP A 412 -14.64 14.29 10.57
CA ASP A 412 -13.92 15.52 10.81
C ASP A 412 -13.48 16.17 9.48
N GLY A 413 -14.19 17.23 9.08
CA GLY A 413 -13.87 17.96 7.85
C GLY A 413 -12.46 18.59 7.80
N GLY A 414 -11.75 18.65 8.93
CA GLY A 414 -10.37 19.11 9.00
C GLY A 414 -9.32 18.01 8.95
N ALA A 415 -9.68 16.72 9.03
CA ALA A 415 -8.74 15.61 8.86
C ALA A 415 -8.08 15.63 7.47
N GLU A 416 -6.83 15.21 7.39
CA GLU A 416 -6.02 15.31 6.16
C GLU A 416 -6.26 14.15 5.18
N ASP A 417 -6.91 13.07 5.63
CA ASP A 417 -7.13 11.88 4.84
C ASP A 417 -8.46 11.91 4.07
N ALA A 418 -8.64 10.92 3.20
CA ALA A 418 -9.78 10.85 2.29
C ALA A 418 -11.10 10.52 3.03
N ASP A 419 -11.02 9.64 4.02
CA ASP A 419 -12.19 9.12 4.75
C ASP A 419 -12.67 10.10 5.82
N ARG A 420 -11.78 11.00 6.28
CA ARG A 420 -12.05 12.03 7.29
C ARG A 420 -12.66 11.46 8.56
N SER A 421 -12.39 10.19 8.85
CA SER A 421 -12.92 9.48 9.99
C SER A 421 -11.88 9.54 11.09
N VAL A 422 -12.27 9.98 12.28
CA VAL A 422 -11.33 10.21 13.37
C VAL A 422 -11.85 9.62 14.67
N GLY A 423 -10.93 9.19 15.54
CA GLY A 423 -11.26 8.88 16.92
C GLY A 423 -11.54 10.16 17.71
N ILE A 424 -12.65 10.21 18.44
CA ILE A 424 -13.13 11.39 19.16
C ILE A 424 -13.26 11.05 20.65
N PHE A 425 -12.49 11.72 21.49
CA PHE A 425 -12.70 11.75 22.93
C PHE A 425 -13.51 12.98 23.31
N SER A 426 -14.71 12.76 23.84
CA SER A 426 -15.52 13.80 24.45
C SER A 426 -15.37 13.67 25.97
N LEU A 427 -14.61 14.57 26.61
CA LEU A 427 -14.31 14.51 28.04
C LEU A 427 -15.13 15.60 28.76
N TYR A 428 -16.19 15.22 29.47
CA TYR A 428 -17.14 16.14 30.13
C TYR A 428 -16.90 16.25 31.65
N ALA A 429 -15.67 16.54 32.05
CA ALA A 429 -15.37 16.94 33.43
C ALA A 429 -14.01 17.65 33.53
N PRO A 430 -13.82 18.45 34.60
CA PRO A 430 -12.50 18.89 35.02
C PRO A 430 -11.56 17.71 35.18
N ASN A 431 -10.31 17.89 34.78
CA ASN A 431 -9.27 16.85 34.84
C ASN A 431 -9.64 15.54 34.10
N GLY A 432 -10.37 15.67 32.99
CA GLY A 432 -10.75 14.55 32.15
C GLY A 432 -9.55 13.79 31.59
N GLY A 433 -9.71 12.50 31.35
CA GLY A 433 -8.69 11.63 30.81
C GLY A 433 -9.28 10.38 30.17
N ALA A 434 -8.61 9.91 29.14
CA ALA A 434 -9.03 8.75 28.37
C ALA A 434 -7.83 7.96 27.87
N ASN A 435 -8.05 6.67 27.64
CA ASN A 435 -7.10 5.79 26.98
C ASN A 435 -7.68 5.26 25.66
N LEU A 436 -6.78 4.94 24.74
CA LEU A 436 -7.07 4.28 23.48
C LEU A 436 -6.09 3.14 23.31
N LYS A 437 -6.59 1.93 23.09
CA LYS A 437 -5.77 0.72 23.01
C LYS A 437 -6.04 -0.04 21.72
N THR A 438 -4.98 -0.68 21.20
CA THR A 438 -5.06 -1.66 20.12
C THR A 438 -3.85 -2.60 20.20
N SER A 439 -3.83 -3.64 19.36
CA SER A 439 -2.68 -4.52 19.18
C SER A 439 -2.06 -4.31 17.80
N LEU A 440 -0.73 -4.14 17.78
CA LEU A 440 0.09 -3.97 16.59
C LEU A 440 0.64 -5.32 16.15
N LYS A 441 0.59 -5.60 14.84
CA LYS A 441 1.29 -6.74 14.26
C LYS A 441 2.71 -6.34 13.84
N MET A 442 3.71 -6.88 14.52
CA MET A 442 5.12 -6.50 14.33
C MET A 442 6.00 -7.72 14.09
N CYS A 443 7.10 -7.54 13.38
CA CYS A 443 8.07 -8.59 13.14
C CYS A 443 9.09 -8.65 14.28
N PRO A 444 9.48 -9.87 14.70
CA PRO A 444 10.60 -10.03 15.62
C PRO A 444 11.86 -9.34 15.08
N LYS A 445 12.67 -8.80 15.98
CA LYS A 445 14.00 -8.22 15.73
C LYS A 445 14.02 -6.97 14.84
N LEU A 446 12.87 -6.39 14.50
CA LEU A 446 12.80 -5.11 13.79
C LEU A 446 12.44 -3.96 14.73
N ALA A 447 13.15 -2.84 14.58
CA ALA A 447 12.72 -1.57 15.14
C ALA A 447 11.67 -0.92 14.22
N TYR A 448 10.84 -0.06 14.78
CA TYR A 448 9.73 0.60 14.08
C TYR A 448 9.66 2.08 14.44
N LYS A 449 9.25 2.90 13.47
CA LYS A 449 8.87 4.31 13.65
C LYS A 449 7.35 4.43 13.70
N LEU A 450 6.85 5.13 14.71
CA LEU A 450 5.42 5.36 14.90
C LEU A 450 5.08 6.84 14.72
N GLY A 451 3.85 7.12 14.30
CA GLY A 451 3.29 8.46 14.28
C GLY A 451 1.78 8.47 14.17
N PHE A 452 1.18 9.60 14.53
CA PHE A 452 -0.27 9.84 14.43
C PHE A 452 -0.56 11.35 14.46
N GLN A 453 -1.76 11.73 14.05
CA GLN A 453 -2.28 13.09 14.19
C GLN A 453 -3.08 13.24 15.46
N ILE A 454 -2.92 14.38 16.11
CA ILE A 454 -3.75 14.78 17.25
C ILE A 454 -4.15 16.24 17.13
N ARG A 455 -5.39 16.55 17.50
CA ARG A 455 -5.85 17.93 17.65
C ARG A 455 -6.90 18.06 18.74
N ARG A 456 -7.18 19.32 19.11
CA ARG A 456 -8.20 19.66 20.09
C ARG A 456 -9.03 20.84 19.64
N PRO A 457 -10.20 20.62 19.01
CA PRO A 457 -11.07 21.71 18.57
C PRO A 457 -11.67 22.52 19.72
N TYR A 458 -11.86 21.93 20.90
CA TYR A 458 -12.53 22.58 22.03
C TYR A 458 -11.90 22.21 23.39
N GLY A 459 -12.07 23.10 24.36
CA GLY A 459 -11.58 22.95 25.73
C GLY A 459 -10.36 23.82 26.03
N THR A 460 -10.30 24.39 27.22
CA THR A 460 -9.24 25.35 27.62
C THR A 460 -8.22 24.76 28.59
N ASP A 461 -8.37 23.50 28.97
CA ASP A 461 -7.44 22.87 29.92
C ASP A 461 -6.05 22.70 29.31
N SER A 462 -5.06 22.35 30.13
CA SER A 462 -3.82 21.79 29.61
C SER A 462 -4.00 20.29 29.46
N CYS A 463 -3.87 19.74 28.25
CA CYS A 463 -3.93 18.29 28.05
C CYS A 463 -2.55 17.78 27.59
N THR A 464 -2.15 16.63 28.12
CA THR A 464 -0.91 15.93 27.78
C THR A 464 -1.25 14.53 27.28
N TYR A 465 -0.63 14.13 26.18
CA TYR A 465 -0.70 12.74 25.71
C TYR A 465 0.51 11.94 26.18
N TYR A 466 0.34 10.64 26.33
CA TYR A 466 1.37 9.66 26.68
C TYR A 466 1.19 8.43 25.78
N VAL A 467 2.25 8.03 25.08
CA VAL A 467 2.22 6.90 24.16
C VAL A 467 3.00 5.76 24.77
N TYR A 468 2.37 4.61 24.94
CA TYR A 468 2.97 3.39 25.43
C TYR A 468 2.98 2.31 24.34
N VAL A 469 4.08 1.58 24.24
CA VAL A 469 4.21 0.41 23.36
C VAL A 469 4.86 -0.72 24.14
N ALA A 470 4.23 -1.89 24.15
CA ALA A 470 4.61 -3.00 25.04
C ALA A 470 4.69 -2.58 26.52
N GLY A 471 3.77 -1.72 26.97
CA GLY A 471 3.75 -1.19 28.34
C GLY A 471 4.82 -0.14 28.67
N GLU A 472 5.77 0.14 27.76
CA GLU A 472 6.83 1.13 27.96
C GLU A 472 6.42 2.51 27.41
N LEU A 473 6.61 3.58 28.18
CA LEU A 473 6.40 4.95 27.71
C LEU A 473 7.41 5.28 26.60
N LYS A 474 6.92 5.65 25.42
CA LYS A 474 7.73 5.99 24.24
C LYS A 474 7.79 7.49 23.96
N ASN A 475 6.73 8.22 24.24
CA ASN A 475 6.70 9.67 24.09
C ASN A 475 5.59 10.28 24.94
N SER A 476 5.72 11.56 25.25
CA SER A 476 4.65 12.38 25.81
C SER A 476 4.80 13.82 25.33
N GLY A 477 3.70 14.56 25.33
CA GLY A 477 3.73 15.96 24.93
C GLY A 477 2.39 16.65 25.09
N PRO A 478 2.37 17.98 24.91
CA PRO A 478 1.13 18.74 24.99
C PRO A 478 0.21 18.39 23.81
N VAL A 479 -1.08 18.27 24.08
CA VAL A 479 -2.11 18.32 23.04
C VAL A 479 -2.28 19.78 22.61
N PRO A 480 -2.34 20.10 21.29
CA PRO A 480 -2.44 21.47 20.82
C PRO A 480 -3.58 22.26 21.47
N GLN A 481 -3.33 23.52 21.81
CA GLN A 481 -4.37 24.43 22.30
C GLN A 481 -5.30 24.84 21.15
N PRO A 482 -6.63 24.95 21.38
CA PRO A 482 -7.53 25.54 20.39
C PRO A 482 -7.10 26.98 20.10
N THR A 483 -6.97 27.31 18.81
CA THR A 483 -6.82 28.71 18.37
C THR A 483 -8.17 29.26 17.89
N LYS A 484 -8.26 30.57 17.64
CA LYS A 484 -9.49 31.20 17.10
C LYS A 484 -9.94 30.63 15.75
N VAL A 485 -9.06 29.93 15.02
CA VAL A 485 -9.33 29.24 13.74
C VAL A 485 -9.50 27.71 13.91
N GLY A 486 -9.63 27.22 15.15
CA GLY A 486 -9.54 25.81 15.52
C GLY A 486 -8.10 25.40 15.82
N ALA A 487 -7.87 24.38 16.66
CA ALA A 487 -6.53 23.77 16.72
C ALA A 487 -6.29 23.06 15.39
N GLY A 488 -5.21 23.43 14.69
CA GLY A 488 -4.70 22.63 13.58
C GLY A 488 -4.31 21.23 14.05
N TRP A 489 -4.22 20.30 13.11
CA TRP A 489 -3.63 18.99 13.39
C TRP A 489 -2.15 19.13 13.69
N MET A 490 -1.69 18.40 14.71
CA MET A 490 -0.28 18.24 15.02
C MET A 490 0.11 16.79 14.77
N TRP A 491 1.18 16.61 13.99
CA TRP A 491 1.77 15.30 13.78
C TRP A 491 2.67 14.94 14.97
N VAL A 492 2.34 13.87 15.68
CA VAL A 492 3.20 13.24 16.68
C VAL A 492 4.09 12.25 15.94
N SER A 493 5.40 12.49 15.94
CA SER A 493 6.41 11.65 15.27
C SER A 493 7.65 11.45 16.14
N GLY A 494 8.65 10.75 15.60
CA GLY A 494 9.90 10.46 16.32
C GLY A 494 9.78 9.34 17.35
N LEU A 495 8.62 8.69 17.42
CA LEU A 495 8.38 7.52 18.27
C LEU A 495 9.12 6.30 17.71
N SER A 496 9.87 5.60 18.55
CA SER A 496 10.48 4.32 18.21
C SER A 496 9.93 3.18 19.07
N ALA A 497 9.65 2.04 18.46
CA ALA A 497 9.34 0.80 19.19
C ALA A 497 10.16 -0.38 18.67
N GLY A 498 10.33 -1.39 19.52
CA GLY A 498 11.19 -2.53 19.25
C GLY A 498 12.69 -2.15 19.24
N PRO A 499 13.56 -3.08 18.80
CA PRO A 499 13.24 -4.45 18.40
C PRO A 499 12.72 -5.32 19.55
N PHE A 500 11.79 -6.23 19.24
CA PHE A 500 11.26 -7.21 20.19
C PHE A 500 11.73 -8.61 19.82
N TYR A 501 12.07 -9.45 20.80
CA TYR A 501 12.74 -10.74 20.58
C TYR A 501 11.91 -11.97 20.99
N GLY A 502 10.68 -11.77 21.46
CA GLY A 502 9.80 -12.85 21.94
C GLY A 502 8.72 -12.32 22.87
N GLU A 503 8.06 -13.23 23.58
CA GLU A 503 7.04 -12.89 24.57
C GLU A 503 7.62 -12.11 25.75
N ARG A 504 6.91 -11.05 26.15
CA ARG A 504 7.19 -10.25 27.34
C ARG A 504 5.93 -9.45 27.69
N GLN A 505 5.95 -8.68 28.77
CA GLN A 505 4.81 -7.83 29.11
C GLN A 505 4.45 -6.91 27.91
N GLY A 506 3.19 -6.98 27.48
CA GLY A 506 2.67 -6.24 26.32
C GLY A 506 3.15 -6.73 24.95
N VAL A 507 3.75 -7.92 24.87
CA VAL A 507 4.13 -8.58 23.60
C VAL A 507 3.78 -10.07 23.68
N SER A 508 2.89 -10.54 22.82
CA SER A 508 2.58 -11.96 22.66
C SER A 508 3.00 -12.47 21.28
N VAL A 509 3.35 -13.76 21.17
CA VAL A 509 3.70 -14.37 19.89
C VAL A 509 2.42 -14.84 19.20
N ALA A 510 2.21 -14.42 17.95
CA ALA A 510 1.02 -14.75 17.15
C ALA A 510 1.47 -15.29 15.78
N GLY A 511 1.98 -16.53 15.77
CA GLY A 511 2.58 -17.14 14.58
C GLY A 511 3.95 -16.52 14.26
N PRO A 512 4.27 -16.18 13.00
CA PRO A 512 5.53 -15.53 12.64
C PRO A 512 5.60 -14.05 13.05
N GLU A 513 4.50 -13.49 13.54
CA GLU A 513 4.35 -12.10 13.95
C GLU A 513 4.25 -12.00 15.48
N LEU A 514 4.54 -10.82 16.01
CA LEU A 514 4.30 -10.41 17.38
C LEU A 514 3.03 -9.56 17.43
N SER A 515 2.19 -9.80 18.43
CA SER A 515 1.09 -8.93 18.82
C SER A 515 1.61 -8.02 19.94
N VAL A 516 1.79 -6.73 19.64
CA VAL A 516 2.39 -5.75 20.56
C VAL A 516 1.33 -4.75 21.00
N ASP A 517 1.13 -4.62 22.31
CA ASP A 517 0.16 -3.69 22.87
C ASP A 517 0.55 -2.24 22.59
N PHE A 518 -0.38 -1.47 22.05
CA PHE A 518 -0.30 -0.02 21.89
C PHE A 518 -1.33 0.66 22.78
N GLN A 519 -0.91 1.73 23.46
CA GLN A 519 -1.80 2.56 24.24
C GLN A 519 -1.46 4.05 24.06
N LEU A 520 -2.47 4.85 23.74
CA LEU A 520 -2.45 6.30 23.86
C LEU A 520 -3.27 6.70 25.09
N ASP A 521 -2.65 7.35 26.06
CA ASP A 521 -3.31 7.92 27.24
C ASP A 521 -3.30 9.44 27.14
N ILE A 522 -4.42 10.08 27.46
CA ILE A 522 -4.57 11.54 27.41
C ILE A 522 -5.10 12.00 28.75
N ARG A 523 -4.42 12.98 29.34
CA ARG A 523 -4.75 13.57 30.63
C ARG A 523 -4.86 15.07 30.51
N CYS A 524 -6.01 15.61 30.89
CA CYS A 524 -6.23 17.03 30.99
C CYS A 524 -6.12 17.47 32.46
N SER A 525 -5.65 18.69 32.68
CA SER A 525 -5.58 19.35 33.97
C SER A 525 -6.14 20.76 33.83
N GLY A 526 -7.15 21.08 34.63
CA GLY A 526 -7.82 22.38 34.62
C GLY A 526 -9.30 22.28 34.99
N ASN A 527 -10.02 23.37 34.76
CA ASN A 527 -11.40 23.58 35.19
C ASN A 527 -12.40 23.65 34.02
N ALA A 528 -11.96 23.37 32.79
CA ALA A 528 -12.87 23.40 31.65
C ALA A 528 -13.99 22.36 31.84
N PRO A 529 -15.25 22.71 31.54
CA PRO A 529 -16.36 21.77 31.67
C PRO A 529 -16.28 20.64 30.64
N TYR A 530 -15.54 20.83 29.55
CA TYR A 530 -15.29 19.81 28.55
C TYR A 530 -13.99 20.01 27.76
N ASN A 531 -13.42 18.91 27.27
CA ASN A 531 -12.36 18.88 26.27
C ASN A 531 -12.73 17.89 25.16
N PHE A 532 -12.51 18.29 23.90
CA PHE A 532 -12.71 17.41 22.75
C PHE A 532 -11.38 17.14 22.09
N ILE A 533 -10.89 15.92 22.16
CA ILE A 533 -9.62 15.53 21.55
C ILE A 533 -9.91 14.61 20.38
N ARG A 534 -9.22 14.83 19.27
CA ARG A 534 -9.35 14.03 18.05
C ARG A 534 -8.01 13.44 17.66
N VAL A 535 -8.02 12.20 17.21
CA VAL A 535 -6.84 11.45 16.80
C VAL A 535 -7.09 10.72 15.49
N ASP A 536 -6.07 10.63 14.65
CA ASP A 536 -6.17 10.05 13.31
C ASP A 536 -4.79 9.63 12.78
N GLN A 537 -4.75 8.97 11.62
CA GLN A 537 -3.55 8.65 10.84
C GLN A 537 -2.46 7.90 11.61
N PHE A 538 -2.87 6.94 12.44
CA PHE A 538 -1.94 6.07 13.14
C PHE A 538 -1.13 5.22 12.14
N SER A 539 0.19 5.33 12.22
CA SER A 539 1.13 4.61 11.37
C SER A 539 2.28 4.02 12.18
N VAL A 540 2.65 2.78 11.86
CA VAL A 540 3.83 2.09 12.39
C VAL A 540 4.55 1.41 11.23
N ASN A 541 5.75 1.88 10.90
CA ASN A 541 6.55 1.33 9.79
C ASN A 541 7.91 0.85 10.31
N PRO A 542 8.51 -0.21 9.75
CA PRO A 542 9.86 -0.61 10.12
C PRO A 542 10.84 0.56 10.00
N ALA A 543 11.69 0.73 11.02
CA ALA A 543 12.79 1.68 10.97
C ALA A 543 13.82 1.16 9.95
N GLN A 544 14.11 1.98 8.94
CA GLN A 544 15.11 1.70 7.91
C GLN A 544 16.52 1.65 8.49
#